data_AF-A0A3B1BXQ7-F1
#
_entry.id   AF-A0A3B1BXQ7-F1
#
_cell.length_a   1.000
_cell.length_b   1.000
_cell.length_c   1.000
_cell.angle_alpha   90.00
_cell.angle_beta   90.00
_cell.angle_gamma   90.00
#
_symmetry.space_group_name_H-M   'P 1'
#
loop_
_entity.id
_entity.type
_entity.pdbx_description
1 polymer ?
#
loop_
_entity_poly.entity_id
_entity_poly.type
_entity_poly.pdbx_seq_one_letter_code
_entity_poly.pdbx_strand_id
1 'polypeptide(L)'
;RAEATRVWNFPYAAIEEALVNAVYHRSYEEREPIEVRISRDELVVLSFPGPDRSIKLADFAAGRAVSRRYRNRRIGEFLKELELTEGRSTGIPKILKVMAANGSPAPLFETDDDRCAFVVRLPVHLLAQEPAPQVTGEVTGEVTGEVERLMRALVGEMSRRQIQEALALKHEDHFRNAYLTPALETHVVEMTLPDKPRSSKQRYRLTEKGRQWLQVHHAGDMR
;
A
#
# COMPACT_ATOMS: atom_id res chain seq x y z
N ARG A 1 -17.12 -30.42 2.56
CA ARG A 1 -17.10 -29.84 1.20
C ARG A 1 -16.11 -28.69 1.23
N ALA A 2 -15.10 -28.67 0.37
CA ALA A 2 -14.25 -27.49 0.23
C ALA A 2 -15.05 -26.42 -0.51
N GLU A 3 -15.35 -25.31 0.16
CA GLU A 3 -15.98 -24.14 -0.45
C GLU A 3 -14.87 -23.24 -1.01
N ALA A 4 -14.87 -23.03 -2.33
CA ALA A 4 -13.93 -22.10 -2.94
C ALA A 4 -14.39 -20.67 -2.62
N THR A 5 -13.62 -19.94 -1.80
CA THR A 5 -13.86 -18.52 -1.55
C THR A 5 -13.53 -17.75 -2.82
N ARG A 6 -14.53 -17.10 -3.43
CA ARG A 6 -14.36 -16.24 -4.59
C ARG A 6 -14.43 -14.79 -4.14
N VAL A 7 -13.37 -14.03 -4.42
CA VAL A 7 -13.30 -12.59 -4.19
C VAL A 7 -12.97 -11.86 -5.49
N TRP A 8 -13.36 -10.60 -5.57
CA TRP A 8 -12.94 -9.73 -6.67
C TRP A 8 -11.66 -8.99 -6.29
N ASN A 9 -10.66 -8.96 -7.18
CA ASN A 9 -9.47 -8.13 -7.00
C ASN A 9 -9.85 -6.67 -6.77
N PHE A 10 -10.74 -6.18 -7.64
CA PHE A 10 -11.42 -4.91 -7.55
C PHE A 10 -12.90 -5.18 -7.88
N PRO A 11 -13.84 -4.88 -6.98
CA PRO A 11 -15.26 -5.06 -7.27
C PRO A 11 -15.69 -4.22 -8.48
N TYR A 12 -16.33 -4.86 -9.47
CA TYR A 12 -16.77 -4.18 -10.70
C TYR A 12 -17.62 -2.92 -10.41
N ALA A 13 -18.58 -3.02 -9.50
CA ALA A 13 -19.45 -1.90 -9.14
C ALA A 13 -18.69 -0.73 -8.49
N ALA A 14 -17.52 -0.96 -7.86
CA ALA A 14 -16.67 0.11 -7.35
C ALA A 14 -15.90 0.80 -8.48
N ILE A 15 -15.41 0.03 -9.46
CA ILE A 15 -14.74 0.56 -10.65
C ILE A 15 -15.71 1.39 -11.48
N GLU A 16 -16.88 0.84 -11.78
CA GLU A 16 -17.95 1.50 -12.53
C GLU A 16 -18.29 2.85 -11.89
N GLU A 17 -18.54 2.85 -10.58
CA GLU A 17 -18.90 4.08 -9.86
C GLU A 17 -17.75 5.11 -9.83
N ALA A 18 -16.50 4.67 -9.70
CA ALA A 18 -15.35 5.57 -9.76
C ALA A 18 -15.21 6.22 -11.14
N LEU A 19 -15.40 5.46 -12.22
CA LEU A 19 -15.34 5.95 -13.59
C LEU A 19 -16.52 6.87 -13.93
N VAL A 20 -17.74 6.49 -13.55
CA VAL A 20 -18.94 7.31 -13.74
C VAL A 20 -18.79 8.64 -13.01
N ASN A 21 -18.28 8.65 -11.78
CA ASN A 21 -17.99 9.88 -11.05
C ASN A 21 -16.92 10.73 -11.74
N ALA A 22 -15.84 10.11 -12.24
CA ALA A 22 -14.80 10.83 -12.99
C ALA A 22 -15.38 11.50 -14.25
N VAL A 23 -16.19 10.78 -15.03
CA VAL A 23 -16.86 11.31 -16.23
C VAL A 23 -17.83 12.43 -15.86
N TYR A 24 -18.65 12.22 -14.83
CA TYR A 24 -19.66 13.20 -14.44
C TYR A 24 -19.03 14.49 -13.87
N HIS A 25 -17.93 14.40 -13.13
CA HIS A 25 -17.32 15.55 -12.46
C HIS A 25 -16.17 16.20 -13.24
N ARG A 26 -15.72 15.61 -14.35
CA ARG A 26 -14.66 16.16 -15.22
C ARG A 26 -14.98 17.57 -15.73
N SER A 27 -13.99 18.46 -15.77
CA SER A 27 -14.09 19.69 -16.58
C SER A 27 -13.84 19.34 -18.03
N TYR A 28 -14.85 19.56 -18.88
CA TYR A 28 -14.71 19.40 -20.33
C TYR A 28 -14.07 20.61 -21.02
N GLU A 29 -13.75 21.66 -20.27
CA GLU A 29 -12.95 22.79 -20.72
C GLU A 29 -11.45 22.50 -20.64
N GLU A 30 -11.06 21.59 -19.72
CA GLU A 30 -9.71 21.09 -19.57
C GLU A 30 -9.43 19.96 -20.58
N ARG A 31 -8.21 19.90 -21.12
CA ARG A 31 -7.83 18.90 -22.13
C ARG A 31 -7.36 17.60 -21.51
N GLU A 32 -7.00 17.64 -20.24
CA GLU A 32 -6.48 16.54 -19.45
C GLU A 32 -7.52 15.40 -19.39
N PRO A 33 -7.17 14.19 -19.86
CA PRO A 33 -8.10 13.09 -19.87
C PRO A 33 -8.36 12.56 -18.47
N ILE A 34 -9.35 11.69 -18.34
CA ILE A 34 -9.45 10.82 -17.16
C ILE A 34 -8.36 9.76 -17.32
N GLU A 35 -7.50 9.62 -16.32
CA GLU A 35 -6.45 8.61 -16.32
C GLU A 35 -6.88 7.43 -15.45
N VAL A 36 -6.76 6.22 -16.01
CA VAL A 36 -7.02 4.97 -15.31
C VAL A 36 -5.72 4.17 -15.30
N ARG A 37 -5.19 3.93 -14.11
CA ARG A 37 -3.95 3.17 -13.90
C ARG A 37 -4.26 1.92 -13.11
N ILE A 38 -3.82 0.77 -13.61
CA ILE A 38 -4.00 -0.52 -12.94
C ILE A 38 -2.62 -1.08 -12.65
N SER A 39 -2.36 -1.35 -11.38
CA SER A 39 -1.13 -1.99 -10.89
C SER A 39 -1.47 -3.30 -10.20
N ARG A 40 -0.46 -3.98 -9.64
CA ARG A 40 -0.69 -5.18 -8.83
C ARG A 40 -1.37 -4.85 -7.50
N ASP A 41 -1.17 -3.64 -6.99
CA ASP A 41 -1.55 -3.25 -5.62
C ASP A 41 -2.85 -2.43 -5.57
N GLU A 42 -3.16 -1.71 -6.65
CA GLU A 42 -4.30 -0.80 -6.70
C GLU A 42 -4.74 -0.46 -8.13
N LEU A 43 -6.00 -0.05 -8.24
CA LEU A 43 -6.56 0.65 -9.40
C LEU A 43 -6.76 2.13 -9.03
N VAL A 44 -6.26 3.03 -9.85
CA VAL A 44 -6.33 4.48 -9.63
C VAL A 44 -7.09 5.15 -10.77
N VAL A 45 -8.09 5.94 -10.41
CA VAL A 45 -8.82 6.82 -11.34
C VAL A 45 -8.50 8.27 -10.96
N LEU A 46 -7.89 9.00 -11.89
CA LEU A 46 -7.55 10.42 -11.76
C LEU A 46 -8.43 11.23 -12.71
N SER A 47 -9.01 12.32 -12.20
CA SER A 47 -9.82 13.25 -12.98
C SER A 47 -9.55 14.70 -12.59
N PHE A 48 -9.78 15.61 -13.53
CA PHE A 48 -9.64 17.05 -13.37
C PHE A 48 -10.99 17.74 -13.60
N PRO A 49 -11.39 18.72 -12.79
CA PRO A 49 -10.64 19.30 -11.69
C PRO A 49 -10.84 18.48 -10.41
N GLY A 50 -10.23 18.93 -9.32
CA GLY A 50 -10.52 18.44 -7.98
C GLY A 50 -11.95 18.73 -7.50
N PRO A 51 -12.34 18.18 -6.34
CA PRO A 51 -13.67 18.39 -5.78
C PRO A 51 -13.87 19.85 -5.37
N ASP A 52 -15.13 20.26 -5.28
CA ASP A 52 -15.48 21.60 -4.81
C ASP A 52 -14.87 21.89 -3.43
N ARG A 53 -14.34 23.10 -3.24
CA ARG A 53 -13.64 23.51 -2.01
C ARG A 53 -14.50 23.40 -0.75
N SER A 54 -15.83 23.39 -0.89
CA SER A 54 -16.76 23.19 0.24
C SER A 54 -16.78 21.75 0.76
N ILE A 55 -16.26 20.77 0.02
CA ILE A 55 -16.26 19.35 0.40
C ILE A 55 -14.89 19.01 1.00
N LYS A 56 -14.89 18.51 2.25
CA LYS A 56 -13.65 18.09 2.91
C LYS A 56 -13.28 16.67 2.50
N LEU A 57 -12.00 16.37 2.44
CA LEU A 57 -11.51 15.02 2.11
C LEU A 57 -12.02 13.96 3.12
N ALA A 58 -12.12 14.34 4.40
CA ALA A 58 -12.70 13.51 5.44
C ALA A 58 -14.17 13.13 5.18
N ASP A 59 -14.93 13.95 4.45
CA ASP A 59 -16.32 13.64 4.10
C ASP A 59 -16.39 12.56 3.00
N PHE A 60 -15.39 12.48 2.12
CA PHE A 60 -15.29 11.37 1.16
C PHE A 60 -15.02 10.06 1.88
N ALA A 61 -14.01 10.03 2.75
CA ALA A 61 -13.66 8.84 3.53
C ALA A 61 -14.84 8.34 4.40
N ALA A 62 -15.67 9.26 4.89
CA ALA A 62 -16.85 8.94 5.70
C ALA A 62 -18.13 8.68 4.89
N GLY A 63 -18.10 8.78 3.55
CA GLY A 63 -19.28 8.60 2.70
C GLY A 63 -20.35 9.69 2.88
N ARG A 64 -19.95 10.90 3.31
CA ARG A 64 -20.83 12.05 3.53
C ARG A 64 -20.56 13.21 2.57
N ALA A 65 -19.70 13.01 1.58
CA ALA A 65 -19.42 14.00 0.55
C ALA A 65 -20.69 14.30 -0.26
N VAL A 66 -21.19 15.54 -0.14
CA VAL A 66 -22.35 16.02 -0.89
C VAL A 66 -21.95 17.24 -1.70
N SER A 67 -21.96 17.11 -3.02
CA SER A 67 -21.84 18.27 -3.90
C SER A 67 -23.17 18.98 -4.05
N ARG A 68 -23.17 20.30 -3.84
CA ARG A 68 -24.33 21.16 -4.08
C ARG A 68 -24.37 21.72 -5.50
N ARG A 69 -23.26 21.60 -6.25
CA ARG A 69 -23.12 22.15 -7.60
C ARG A 69 -22.62 21.07 -8.56
N TYR A 70 -23.45 20.76 -9.55
CA TYR A 70 -23.14 19.83 -10.62
C TYR A 70 -22.83 20.63 -11.90
N ARG A 71 -21.59 20.50 -12.40
CA ARG A 71 -21.12 21.20 -13.61
C ARG A 71 -21.78 20.61 -14.86
N ASN A 72 -21.81 19.28 -14.95
CA ASN A 72 -22.21 18.58 -16.17
C ASN A 72 -23.63 18.00 -16.09
N ARG A 73 -24.65 18.83 -15.85
CA ARG A 73 -26.03 18.35 -15.65
C ARG A 73 -26.57 17.46 -16.76
N ARG A 74 -26.33 17.82 -18.03
CA ARG A 74 -26.74 17.02 -19.20
C ARG A 74 -26.06 15.66 -19.26
N ILE A 75 -24.79 15.60 -18.86
CA ILE A 75 -24.05 14.33 -18.78
C ILE A 75 -24.63 13.48 -17.65
N GLY A 76 -24.94 14.09 -16.49
CA GLY A 76 -25.62 13.40 -15.40
C GLY A 76 -27.00 12.84 -15.80
N GLU A 77 -27.80 13.61 -16.55
CA GLU A 77 -29.08 13.16 -17.11
C GLU A 77 -28.89 11.96 -18.06
N PHE A 78 -27.93 12.05 -18.98
CA PHE A 78 -27.61 10.96 -19.90
C PHE A 78 -27.12 9.70 -19.18
N LEU A 79 -26.22 9.83 -18.20
CA LEU A 79 -25.74 8.70 -17.40
C LEU A 79 -26.87 8.06 -16.58
N LYS A 80 -27.87 8.84 -16.17
CA LYS A 80 -29.06 8.32 -15.49
C LYS A 80 -29.99 7.57 -16.45
N GLU A 81 -30.16 8.04 -17.68
CA GLU A 81 -30.90 7.33 -18.72
C GLU A 81 -30.25 5.98 -19.07
N LEU A 82 -28.92 5.91 -19.01
CA LEU A 82 -28.15 4.67 -19.17
C LEU A 82 -28.12 3.79 -17.91
N GLU A 83 -28.83 4.17 -16.84
CA GLU A 83 -28.88 3.47 -15.55
C GLU A 83 -27.51 3.34 -14.85
N LEU A 84 -26.55 4.20 -15.20
CA LEU A 84 -25.19 4.21 -14.63
C LEU A 84 -25.08 5.04 -13.35
N THR A 85 -25.99 5.98 -13.11
CA THR A 85 -26.01 6.78 -11.87
C THR A 85 -27.42 7.20 -11.47
N GLU A 86 -27.66 7.32 -10.17
CA GLU A 86 -28.92 7.84 -9.63
C GLU A 86 -28.91 9.37 -9.48
N GLY A 87 -27.74 10.01 -9.55
CA GLY A 87 -27.59 11.47 -9.40
C GLY A 87 -27.86 12.02 -7.98
N ARG A 88 -27.79 11.16 -6.94
CA ARG A 88 -28.17 11.50 -5.54
C ARG A 88 -26.98 11.55 -4.57
N SER A 89 -25.77 11.85 -5.06
CA SER A 89 -24.52 11.76 -4.26
C SER A 89 -24.31 10.38 -3.61
N THR A 90 -24.84 9.31 -4.22
CA THR A 90 -24.78 7.94 -3.70
C THR A 90 -23.51 7.20 -4.12
N GLY A 91 -22.71 7.76 -5.04
CA GLY A 91 -21.56 7.09 -5.62
C GLY A 91 -20.45 6.77 -4.62
N ILE A 92 -19.98 7.75 -3.86
CA ILE A 92 -18.94 7.52 -2.84
C ILE A 92 -19.41 6.51 -1.77
N PRO A 93 -20.64 6.64 -1.19
CA PRO A 93 -21.20 5.61 -0.32
C PRO A 93 -21.25 4.21 -0.96
N LYS A 94 -21.60 4.10 -2.24
CA LYS A 94 -21.68 2.83 -2.96
C LYS A 94 -20.30 2.18 -3.12
N ILE A 95 -19.26 2.96 -3.47
CA ILE A 95 -17.88 2.47 -3.52
C ILE A 95 -17.47 1.91 -2.16
N LEU A 96 -17.64 2.69 -1.08
CA LEU A 96 -17.30 2.27 0.29
C LEU A 96 -18.02 0.96 0.67
N LYS A 97 -19.34 0.89 0.42
CA LYS A 97 -20.16 -0.28 0.73
C LYS A 97 -19.71 -1.52 -0.04
N VAL A 98 -19.47 -1.40 -1.33
CA VAL A 98 -19.10 -2.53 -2.19
C VAL A 98 -17.69 -3.03 -1.84
N MET A 99 -16.74 -2.13 -1.61
CA MET A 99 -15.39 -2.50 -1.16
C MET A 99 -15.44 -3.27 0.16
N ALA A 100 -16.19 -2.76 1.15
CA ALA A 100 -16.37 -3.43 2.44
C ALA A 100 -17.06 -4.79 2.30
N ALA A 101 -18.12 -4.89 1.49
CA ALA A 101 -18.84 -6.15 1.26
C ALA A 101 -17.99 -7.22 0.58
N ASN A 102 -17.03 -6.81 -0.26
CA ASN A 102 -16.07 -7.71 -0.89
C ASN A 102 -14.92 -8.11 0.06
N GLY A 103 -14.76 -7.47 1.22
CA GLY A 103 -13.62 -7.66 2.11
C GLY A 103 -12.35 -6.94 1.65
N SER A 104 -12.45 -6.02 0.68
CA SER A 104 -11.31 -5.23 0.20
C SER A 104 -10.91 -4.15 1.21
N PRO A 105 -9.63 -3.70 1.21
CA PRO A 105 -9.25 -2.51 1.96
C PRO A 105 -10.06 -1.29 1.53
N ALA A 106 -10.23 -0.32 2.44
CA ALA A 106 -11.02 0.87 2.15
C ALA A 106 -10.41 1.68 0.99
N PRO A 107 -11.25 2.24 0.09
CA PRO A 107 -10.78 3.13 -0.96
C PRO A 107 -10.17 4.41 -0.37
N LEU A 108 -9.19 4.99 -1.07
CA LEU A 108 -8.57 6.25 -0.71
C LEU A 108 -9.01 7.34 -1.69
N PHE A 109 -9.22 8.54 -1.17
CA PHE A 109 -9.58 9.71 -1.94
C PHE A 109 -8.53 10.78 -1.68
N GLU A 110 -7.93 11.33 -2.74
CA GLU A 110 -6.86 12.32 -2.64
C GLU A 110 -7.18 13.51 -3.56
N THR A 111 -6.71 14.69 -3.16
CA THR A 111 -6.76 15.91 -3.96
C THR A 111 -5.62 16.81 -3.50
N ASP A 112 -5.04 17.57 -4.42
CA ASP A 112 -4.04 18.58 -4.06
C ASP A 112 -4.69 19.78 -3.33
N ASP A 113 -3.84 20.63 -2.74
CA ASP A 113 -4.27 21.81 -1.98
C ASP A 113 -5.04 22.82 -2.84
N ASP A 114 -4.70 22.92 -4.13
CA ASP A 114 -5.33 23.82 -5.09
C ASP A 114 -6.67 23.29 -5.62
N ARG A 115 -6.97 22.01 -5.38
CA ARG A 115 -8.09 21.24 -5.95
C ARG A 115 -7.99 21.14 -7.48
N CYS A 116 -6.80 20.98 -8.01
CA CYS A 116 -6.57 20.75 -9.44
C CYS A 116 -6.95 19.33 -9.85
N ALA A 117 -6.71 18.33 -9.01
CA ALA A 117 -7.01 16.94 -9.31
C ALA A 117 -7.86 16.27 -8.22
N PHE A 118 -8.65 15.27 -8.63
CA PHE A 118 -9.27 14.29 -7.74
C PHE A 118 -8.81 12.88 -8.10
N VAL A 119 -8.34 12.14 -7.10
CA VAL A 119 -7.83 10.77 -7.26
C VAL A 119 -8.65 9.83 -6.41
N VAL A 120 -9.19 8.79 -7.02
CA VAL A 120 -9.81 7.64 -6.36
C VAL A 120 -8.86 6.46 -6.47
N ARG A 121 -8.45 5.88 -5.35
CA ARG A 121 -7.62 4.68 -5.30
C ARG A 121 -8.44 3.53 -4.73
N LEU A 122 -8.52 2.44 -5.47
CA LEU A 122 -9.13 1.19 -5.05
C LEU A 122 -8.00 0.20 -4.78
N PRO A 123 -7.65 -0.09 -3.50
CA PRO A 123 -6.66 -1.10 -3.19
C PRO A 123 -7.14 -2.49 -3.62
N VAL A 124 -6.21 -3.32 -4.07
CA VAL A 124 -6.51 -4.70 -4.45
C VAL A 124 -6.93 -5.49 -3.21
N HIS A 125 -7.86 -6.43 -3.38
CA HIS A 125 -8.24 -7.35 -2.33
C HIS A 125 -7.02 -8.14 -1.81
N LEU A 126 -6.87 -8.27 -0.49
CA LEU A 126 -5.70 -8.90 0.13
C LEU A 126 -5.48 -10.36 -0.31
N LEU A 127 -6.56 -11.14 -0.46
CA LEU A 127 -6.49 -12.51 -1.00
C LEU A 127 -6.15 -12.60 -2.49
N ALA A 128 -6.23 -11.48 -3.21
CA ALA A 128 -5.88 -11.38 -4.64
C ALA A 128 -4.51 -10.75 -4.87
N GLN A 129 -3.88 -10.22 -3.81
CA GLN A 129 -2.44 -10.00 -3.85
C GLN A 129 -1.84 -11.38 -4.04
N GLU A 130 -1.10 -11.58 -5.14
CA GLU A 130 -0.06 -12.60 -5.10
C GLU A 130 0.71 -12.37 -3.80
N PRO A 131 1.18 -13.42 -3.13
CA PRO A 131 2.25 -13.25 -2.18
C PRO A 131 3.31 -12.34 -2.84
N ALA A 132 3.36 -11.05 -2.51
CA ALA A 132 4.65 -10.40 -2.35
C ALA A 132 5.41 -11.43 -1.52
N PRO A 133 6.52 -11.99 -2.02
CA PRO A 133 7.12 -13.23 -1.50
C PRO A 133 6.91 -13.22 -0.01
N GLN A 134 5.96 -14.07 0.42
CA GLN A 134 5.32 -13.87 1.71
C GLN A 134 6.43 -13.81 2.73
N VAL A 135 6.62 -12.63 3.30
CA VAL A 135 7.10 -12.51 4.66
C VAL A 135 5.91 -12.88 5.53
N THR A 136 5.38 -14.10 5.35
CA THR A 136 4.68 -14.82 6.42
C THR A 136 5.75 -15.18 7.43
N GLY A 137 6.12 -14.17 8.18
CA GLY A 137 6.91 -14.27 9.38
C GLY A 137 6.01 -14.06 10.59
N GLU A 138 4.89 -14.79 10.68
CA GLU A 138 4.62 -15.47 11.95
C GLU A 138 5.75 -16.50 12.13
N VAL A 139 6.92 -15.98 12.45
CA VAL A 139 8.00 -16.72 13.03
C VAL A 139 8.13 -16.04 14.39
N THR A 140 7.34 -16.54 15.33
CA THR A 140 7.80 -16.72 16.72
C THR A 140 8.97 -17.71 16.74
N GLY A 141 9.90 -17.58 15.81
CA GLY A 141 11.24 -18.11 15.94
C GLY A 141 11.93 -17.05 16.76
N GLU A 142 12.31 -17.43 17.98
CA GLU A 142 13.25 -16.68 18.77
C GLU A 142 14.34 -16.13 17.85
N VAL A 143 14.54 -14.82 17.89
CA VAL A 143 15.77 -14.24 17.36
C VAL A 143 16.89 -14.95 18.07
N THR A 144 17.65 -15.78 17.36
CA THR A 144 18.76 -16.50 17.98
C THR A 144 19.80 -15.49 18.48
N GLY A 145 20.61 -15.87 19.47
CA GLY A 145 21.63 -14.98 20.01
C GLY A 145 22.60 -14.46 18.93
N GLU A 146 22.81 -15.21 17.85
CA GLU A 146 23.59 -14.80 16.69
C GLU A 146 22.92 -13.66 15.90
N VAL A 147 21.62 -13.76 15.62
CA VAL A 147 20.87 -12.72 14.89
C VAL A 147 20.80 -11.44 15.73
N GLU A 148 20.57 -11.57 17.04
CA GLU A 148 20.61 -10.43 17.96
C GLU A 148 21.98 -9.74 17.94
N ARG A 149 23.08 -10.50 18.06
CA ARG A 149 24.43 -9.94 18.01
C ARG A 149 24.69 -9.21 16.69
N LEU A 150 24.23 -9.77 15.56
CA LEU A 150 24.33 -9.11 14.27
C LEU A 150 23.55 -7.79 14.24
N MET A 151 22.32 -7.77 14.76
CA MET A 151 21.51 -6.55 14.80
C MET A 151 22.17 -5.45 15.63
N ARG A 152 22.77 -5.80 16.77
CA ARG A 152 23.48 -4.84 17.64
C ARG A 152 24.78 -4.32 17.01
N ALA A 153 25.44 -5.12 16.18
CA ALA A 153 26.66 -4.71 15.48
C ALA A 153 26.40 -3.82 14.25
N LEU A 154 25.17 -3.79 13.73
CA LEU A 154 24.81 -3.00 12.55
C LEU A 154 24.64 -1.52 12.89
N VAL A 155 25.48 -0.68 12.29
CA VAL A 155 25.37 0.79 12.37
C VAL A 155 25.25 1.36 10.97
N GLY A 156 24.07 1.91 10.65
CA GLY A 156 23.77 2.44 9.31
C GLY A 156 23.81 1.34 8.25
N GLU A 157 24.51 1.59 7.14
CA GLU A 157 24.66 0.65 6.02
C GLU A 157 26.07 0.07 5.97
N MET A 158 26.19 -1.23 6.26
CA MET A 158 27.48 -1.92 6.33
C MET A 158 27.60 -3.01 5.27
N SER A 159 28.79 -3.18 4.72
CA SER A 159 29.10 -4.33 3.87
C SER A 159 29.20 -5.62 4.69
N ARG A 160 29.05 -6.76 4.02
CA ARG A 160 29.25 -8.10 4.62
C ARG A 160 30.51 -8.18 5.47
N ARG A 161 31.62 -7.68 4.92
CA ARG A 161 32.95 -7.72 5.55
C ARG A 161 32.99 -6.88 6.83
N GLN A 162 32.43 -5.68 6.79
CA GLN A 162 32.38 -4.80 7.97
C GLN A 162 31.57 -5.42 9.11
N ILE A 163 30.44 -6.07 8.81
CA ILE A 163 29.60 -6.73 9.81
C ILE A 163 30.36 -7.92 10.43
N GLN A 164 31.00 -8.73 9.59
CA GLN A 164 31.79 -9.87 10.03
C GLN A 164 32.98 -9.44 10.92
N GLU A 165 33.67 -8.35 10.55
CA GLU A 165 34.74 -7.74 11.34
C GLU A 165 34.21 -7.19 12.68
N ALA A 166 33.08 -6.50 12.69
CA ALA A 166 32.45 -5.98 13.90
C ALA A 166 32.03 -7.09 14.89
N LEU A 167 31.67 -8.27 14.37
CA LEU A 167 31.34 -9.46 15.18
C LEU A 167 32.57 -10.30 15.55
N ALA A 168 33.78 -9.92 15.09
CA ALA A 168 35.03 -10.66 15.26
C ALA A 168 34.98 -12.13 14.78
N LEU A 169 34.22 -12.41 13.71
CA LEU A 169 34.03 -13.76 13.17
C LEU A 169 35.07 -14.09 12.09
N LYS A 170 35.81 -15.19 12.27
CA LYS A 170 36.86 -15.62 11.32
C LYS A 170 36.33 -16.39 10.11
N HIS A 171 35.24 -17.14 10.28
CA HIS A 171 34.72 -18.05 9.26
C HIS A 171 33.54 -17.42 8.50
N GLU A 172 33.72 -17.22 7.20
CA GLU A 172 32.72 -16.62 6.31
C GLU A 172 31.44 -17.47 6.21
N ASP A 173 31.56 -18.79 6.07
CA ASP A 173 30.40 -19.67 5.91
C ASP A 173 29.54 -19.72 7.16
N HIS A 174 30.17 -19.74 8.33
CA HIS A 174 29.47 -19.65 9.61
C HIS A 174 28.76 -18.31 9.76
N PHE A 175 29.42 -17.20 9.43
CA PHE A 175 28.77 -15.88 9.45
C PHE A 175 27.55 -15.83 8.52
N ARG A 176 27.67 -16.36 7.30
CA ARG A 176 26.57 -16.39 6.33
C ARG A 176 25.39 -17.20 6.89
N ASN A 177 25.64 -18.43 7.32
CA ASN A 177 24.57 -19.38 7.64
C ASN A 177 23.96 -19.17 9.03
N ALA A 178 24.75 -18.75 10.03
CA ALA A 178 24.26 -18.60 11.40
C ALA A 178 23.83 -17.16 11.74
N TYR A 179 24.27 -16.15 10.98
CA TYR A 179 23.97 -14.75 11.29
C TYR A 179 23.19 -14.08 10.16
N LEU A 180 23.79 -13.97 8.98
CA LEU A 180 23.27 -13.10 7.92
C LEU A 180 22.01 -13.68 7.25
N THR A 181 22.04 -14.95 6.84
CA THR A 181 20.91 -15.61 6.19
C THR A 181 19.68 -15.64 7.12
N PRO A 182 19.78 -16.08 8.39
CA PRO A 182 18.64 -16.05 9.30
C PRO A 182 18.12 -14.62 9.56
N ALA A 183 19.00 -13.61 9.63
CA ALA A 183 18.58 -12.21 9.82
C ALA A 183 17.79 -11.65 8.62
N LEU A 184 18.13 -12.10 7.41
CA LEU A 184 17.40 -11.77 6.18
C LEU A 184 16.07 -12.52 6.10
N GLU A 185 16.05 -13.81 6.44
CA GLU A 185 14.85 -14.67 6.46
C GLU A 185 13.83 -14.23 7.52
N THR A 186 14.30 -13.70 8.65
CA THR A 186 13.43 -13.14 9.71
C THR A 186 13.06 -11.67 9.45
N HIS A 187 13.61 -11.06 8.39
CA HIS A 187 13.35 -9.70 7.94
C HIS A 187 13.67 -8.61 8.98
N VAL A 188 14.61 -8.87 9.87
CA VAL A 188 15.15 -7.87 10.81
C VAL A 188 16.29 -7.06 10.18
N VAL A 189 16.86 -7.58 9.09
CA VAL A 189 17.89 -6.94 8.25
C VAL A 189 17.45 -7.01 6.79
N GLU A 190 17.81 -6.01 5.99
CA GLU A 190 17.56 -5.96 4.55
C GLU A 190 18.82 -5.62 3.73
N MET A 191 18.79 -5.95 2.44
CA MET A 191 19.82 -5.58 1.46
C MET A 191 19.53 -4.20 0.86
N THR A 192 20.56 -3.40 0.62
CA THR A 192 20.41 -2.11 -0.06
C THR A 192 20.23 -2.23 -1.58
N LEU A 193 20.65 -3.36 -2.16
CA LEU A 193 20.51 -3.68 -3.60
C LEU A 193 19.83 -5.05 -3.77
N PRO A 194 18.51 -5.16 -3.58
CA PRO A 194 17.80 -6.45 -3.65
C PRO A 194 17.87 -7.08 -5.05
N ASP A 195 17.81 -6.29 -6.12
CA ASP A 195 17.86 -6.78 -7.50
C ASP A 195 19.23 -7.31 -7.92
N LYS A 196 20.28 -6.99 -7.16
CA LYS A 196 21.68 -7.37 -7.45
C LYS A 196 22.34 -7.96 -6.20
N PRO A 197 21.89 -9.13 -5.72
CA PRO A 197 22.33 -9.69 -4.43
C PRO A 197 23.83 -10.02 -4.39
N ARG A 198 24.45 -10.27 -5.55
CA ARG A 198 25.89 -10.54 -5.69
C ARG A 198 26.73 -9.31 -6.03
N SER A 199 26.16 -8.11 -5.95
CA SER A 199 26.88 -6.86 -6.21
C SER A 199 28.02 -6.66 -5.23
N SER A 200 29.20 -6.25 -5.72
CA SER A 200 30.32 -5.82 -4.86
C SER A 200 29.99 -4.58 -4.02
N LYS A 201 28.95 -3.83 -4.41
CA LYS A 201 28.43 -2.67 -3.69
C LYS A 201 27.30 -3.01 -2.73
N GLN A 202 27.00 -4.29 -2.52
CA GLN A 202 25.93 -4.71 -1.61
C GLN A 202 26.23 -4.28 -0.16
N ARG A 203 25.23 -3.70 0.50
CA ARG A 203 25.25 -3.38 1.92
C ARG A 203 23.99 -3.91 2.60
N TYR A 204 24.05 -3.98 3.91
CA TYR A 204 22.97 -4.45 4.76
C TYR A 204 22.69 -3.41 5.84
N ARG A 205 21.41 -3.29 6.21
CA ARG A 205 20.94 -2.36 7.24
C ARG A 205 19.75 -2.95 7.98
N LEU A 206 19.49 -2.43 9.18
CA LEU A 206 18.31 -2.81 9.96
C LEU A 206 17.03 -2.36 9.26
N THR A 207 16.04 -3.26 9.23
CA THR A 207 14.66 -2.89 8.87
C THR A 207 13.98 -2.17 10.03
N GLU A 208 12.79 -1.65 9.79
CA GLU A 208 11.96 -1.10 10.87
C GLU A 208 11.62 -2.15 11.94
N LYS A 209 11.36 -3.40 11.52
CA LYS A 209 11.16 -4.53 12.41
C LYS A 209 12.36 -4.79 13.32
N GLY A 210 13.57 -4.79 12.76
CA GLY A 210 14.81 -4.97 13.54
C GLY A 210 15.04 -3.85 14.56
N ARG A 211 14.76 -2.59 14.18
CA ARG A 211 14.86 -1.44 15.10
C ARG A 211 13.88 -1.53 16.26
N GLN A 212 12.62 -1.88 15.99
CA GLN A 212 11.59 -2.05 17.01
C GLN A 212 11.92 -3.21 17.95
N TRP A 213 12.41 -4.33 17.41
CA TRP A 213 12.83 -5.47 18.23
C TRP A 213 13.92 -5.08 19.22
N LEU A 214 14.95 -4.35 18.75
CA LEU A 214 16.03 -3.85 19.61
C LEU A 214 15.48 -2.88 20.68
N GLN A 215 14.55 -1.99 20.37
CA GLN A 215 13.98 -1.07 21.36
C GLN A 215 13.24 -1.80 22.49
N VAL A 216 12.47 -2.84 22.14
CA VAL A 216 11.72 -3.64 23.12
C VAL A 216 12.65 -4.47 24.01
N HIS A 217 13.72 -5.05 23.44
CA HIS A 217 14.61 -5.97 24.16
C HIS A 217 15.82 -5.26 24.81
N HIS A 218 16.09 -3.99 24.50
CA HIS A 218 17.10 -3.18 25.21
C HIS A 218 16.66 -2.77 26.63
N ALA A 219 15.37 -2.79 26.94
CA ALA A 219 14.85 -2.47 28.28
C ALA A 219 14.98 -3.63 29.28
N GLY A 220 15.37 -4.83 28.84
CA GLY A 220 15.48 -6.03 29.68
C GLY A 220 16.83 -6.20 30.40
N ASP A 221 17.92 -5.65 29.86
CA ASP A 221 19.30 -5.83 30.38
C ASP A 221 19.69 -4.84 31.50
N MET A 222 18.75 -4.01 31.97
CA MET A 222 18.96 -3.03 33.06
C MET A 222 18.21 -3.40 34.36
N ARG A 223 17.89 -4.68 34.57
CA ARG A 223 17.36 -5.20 35.85
C ARG A 223 18.22 -6.29 36.43
#